data_AF-A0A520G6S7-F1
#
_entry.id   AF-A0A520G6S7-F1
#
_cell.length_a   1.000
_cell.length_b   1.000
_cell.length_c   1.000
_cell.angle_alpha   90.00
_cell.angle_beta   90.00
_cell.angle_gamma   90.00
#
_symmetry.space_group_name_H-M   'P 1'
#
loop_
_entity.id
_entity.type
_entity.pdbx_description
1 polymer ?
#
loop_
_entity_poly.entity_id
_entity_poly.type
_entity_poly.pdbx_seq_one_letter_code
_entity_poly.pdbx_strand_id
1 'polypeptide(L)'
;MNKQPSNIALLESAFAAIERVLARADGDLHGVPYFGPTANAPLEDFNEAGLSEDHRVRASAAQSAINICLSSAAALIDVSQALMDTAAGRSPLELERAWKGLITHTKTASRSAYRAALIMAAQKNVVAAQAHGAAEEARRVPH
;
A
#
# COMPACT_ATOMS: atom_id res chain seq x y z
N MET A 1 14.12 -2.09 37.78
CA MET A 1 14.46 -3.27 36.96
C MET A 1 13.51 -3.28 35.78
N ASN A 2 13.96 -2.83 34.59
CA ASN A 2 13.08 -2.74 33.42
C ASN A 2 12.86 -4.16 32.86
N LYS A 3 11.65 -4.69 33.00
CA LYS A 3 11.27 -5.93 32.28
C LYS A 3 11.28 -5.61 30.79
N GLN A 4 12.12 -6.33 30.03
CA GLN A 4 12.06 -6.29 28.58
C GLN A 4 10.67 -6.78 28.12
N PRO A 5 10.03 -6.08 27.17
CA PRO A 5 8.73 -6.49 26.65
C PRO A 5 8.85 -7.87 25.98
N SER A 6 7.80 -8.68 26.06
CA SER A 6 7.72 -9.95 25.34
C SER A 6 7.63 -9.70 23.83
N ASN A 7 8.00 -10.69 23.01
CA ASN A 7 7.86 -10.60 21.55
C ASN A 7 6.41 -10.29 21.13
N ILE A 8 5.43 -10.87 21.82
CA ILE A 8 4.00 -10.59 21.59
C ILE A 8 3.68 -9.12 21.87
N ALA A 9 4.15 -8.57 22.99
CA ALA A 9 3.93 -7.15 23.31
C ALA A 9 4.60 -6.20 22.30
N LEU A 10 5.74 -6.59 21.73
CA LEU A 10 6.39 -5.84 20.65
C LEU A 10 5.54 -5.87 19.37
N LEU A 11 4.97 -7.02 19.00
CA LEU A 11 4.08 -7.15 17.86
C LEU A 11 2.77 -6.36 18.04
N GLU A 12 2.15 -6.42 19.22
CA GLU A 12 0.96 -5.62 19.56
C GLU A 12 1.24 -4.12 19.47
N SER A 13 2.39 -3.68 19.99
CA SER A 13 2.81 -2.28 19.88
C SER A 13 3.01 -1.85 18.42
N ALA A 14 3.57 -2.73 17.58
CA ALA A 14 3.75 -2.46 16.16
C ALA A 14 2.41 -2.37 15.42
N PHE A 15 1.50 -3.30 15.70
CA PHE A 15 0.14 -3.30 15.15
C PHE A 15 -0.61 -2.02 15.49
N ALA A 16 -0.64 -1.65 16.78
CA ALA A 16 -1.29 -0.42 17.23
C ALA A 16 -0.63 0.86 16.67
N ALA A 17 0.65 0.83 16.33
CA ALA A 17 1.32 1.93 15.65
C ALA A 17 0.84 2.05 14.19
N ILE A 18 0.72 0.93 13.48
CA ILE A 18 0.22 0.89 12.11
C ILE A 18 -1.23 1.37 12.04
N GLU A 19 -2.11 0.90 12.94
CA GLU A 19 -3.51 1.35 12.99
C GLU A 19 -3.63 2.87 13.22
N ARG A 20 -2.77 3.43 14.10
CA ARG A 20 -2.74 4.89 14.32
C ARG A 20 -2.33 5.65 13.06
N VAL A 21 -1.42 5.11 12.25
CA VAL A 21 -1.02 5.73 10.99
C VAL A 21 -2.17 5.65 9.98
N LEU A 22 -2.81 4.49 9.85
CA LEU A 22 -3.97 4.29 8.97
C LEU A 22 -5.14 5.21 9.34
N ALA A 23 -5.49 5.31 10.62
CA ALA A 23 -6.58 6.18 11.08
C ALA A 23 -6.32 7.67 10.81
N ARG A 24 -5.06 8.11 10.86
CA ARG A 24 -4.67 9.48 10.47
C ARG A 24 -4.79 9.68 8.97
N ALA A 25 -4.29 8.73 8.19
CA ALA A 25 -4.38 8.76 6.73
C ALA A 25 -5.83 8.80 6.23
N ASP A 26 -6.74 8.06 6.87
CA ASP A 26 -8.18 8.08 6.56
C ASP A 26 -8.84 9.41 6.95
N GLY A 27 -8.39 10.05 8.03
CA GLY A 27 -8.83 11.40 8.40
C GLY A 27 -8.39 12.48 7.41
N ASP A 28 -7.24 12.28 6.76
CA ASP A 28 -6.69 13.19 5.73
C ASP A 28 -7.28 12.91 4.32
N LEU A 29 -8.01 11.81 4.14
CA LEU A 29 -8.61 11.34 2.88
C LEU A 29 -9.90 12.12 2.52
N HIS A 30 -9.75 13.41 2.26
CA HIS A 30 -10.69 14.19 1.44
C HIS A 30 -10.34 14.16 -0.07
N GLY A 31 -9.45 13.24 -0.48
CA GLY A 31 -8.94 13.11 -1.85
C GLY A 31 -9.55 11.92 -2.61
N VAL A 32 -9.92 12.16 -3.86
CA VAL A 32 -10.54 11.22 -4.81
C VAL A 32 -9.79 9.87 -4.87
N PRO A 33 -10.50 8.71 -4.90
CA PRO A 33 -9.87 7.40 -5.01
C PRO A 33 -8.94 7.30 -6.24
N TYR A 34 -7.79 6.65 -6.08
CA TYR A 34 -6.92 6.38 -7.22
C TYR A 34 -7.54 5.32 -8.12
N PHE A 35 -8.09 5.76 -9.24
CA PHE A 35 -8.42 4.90 -10.37
C PHE A 35 -7.21 4.94 -11.31
N GLY A 36 -6.59 3.77 -11.57
CA GLY A 36 -5.33 3.71 -12.32
C GLY A 36 -5.40 4.32 -13.74
N PRO A 37 -4.28 4.31 -14.50
CA PRO A 37 -4.18 5.00 -15.79
C PRO A 37 -5.15 4.53 -16.89
N THR A 38 -5.88 3.43 -16.65
CA THR A 38 -6.88 2.87 -17.55
C THR A 38 -8.31 3.24 -17.16
N ALA A 39 -8.49 4.13 -16.19
CA ALA A 39 -9.81 4.63 -15.82
C ALA A 39 -10.25 5.63 -16.88
N ASN A 40 -11.35 5.32 -17.58
CA ASN A 40 -11.92 6.17 -18.63
C ASN A 40 -12.44 7.48 -18.01
N ALA A 41 -11.57 8.49 -17.88
CA ALA A 41 -11.98 9.86 -17.56
C ALA A 41 -12.41 10.58 -18.85
N PRO A 42 -13.50 11.36 -18.84
CA PRO A 42 -13.94 12.14 -20.00
C PRO A 42 -12.89 13.19 -20.40
N LEU A 43 -12.66 13.31 -21.71
CA LEU A 43 -11.75 14.28 -22.35
C LEU A 43 -12.36 15.69 -22.33
N GLU A 44 -12.37 16.41 -21.21
CA GLU A 44 -12.72 17.84 -21.24
C GLU A 44 -11.74 18.70 -20.42
N ASP A 45 -11.16 19.69 -21.11
CA ASP A 45 -10.35 20.83 -20.67
C ASP A 45 -8.95 20.62 -20.04
N PHE A 46 -8.00 20.18 -20.88
CA PHE A 46 -6.56 20.23 -20.56
C PHE A 46 -5.86 21.37 -21.30
N ASN A 47 -5.69 22.53 -20.67
CA ASN A 47 -4.55 23.39 -21.06
C ASN A 47 -3.87 24.13 -19.89
N GLU A 48 -4.54 24.29 -18.73
CA GLU A 48 -3.86 24.75 -17.50
C GLU A 48 -4.11 23.87 -16.26
N ALA A 49 -5.10 22.96 -16.32
CA ALA A 49 -5.45 22.03 -15.23
C ALA A 49 -4.53 20.79 -15.14
N GLY A 50 -3.82 20.43 -16.22
CA GLY A 50 -3.08 19.17 -16.32
C GLY A 50 -1.95 19.00 -15.30
N LEU A 51 -1.24 20.07 -14.95
CA LEU A 51 -0.20 20.01 -13.92
C LEU A 51 -0.79 19.76 -12.52
N SER A 52 -1.92 20.39 -12.19
CA SER A 52 -2.58 20.22 -10.89
C SER A 52 -3.22 18.84 -10.76
N GLU A 53 -3.78 18.31 -11.84
CA GLU A 53 -4.41 16.98 -11.86
C GLU A 53 -3.37 15.85 -11.75
N ASP A 54 -2.26 15.94 -12.48
CA ASP A 54 -1.14 14.99 -12.36
C ASP A 54 -0.58 14.91 -10.93
N HIS A 55 -0.47 16.05 -10.25
CA HIS A 55 -0.01 16.09 -8.85
C HIS A 55 -1.02 15.43 -7.91
N ARG A 56 -2.33 15.62 -8.14
CA ARG A 56 -3.40 14.97 -7.38
C ARG A 56 -3.44 13.46 -7.61
N VAL A 57 -3.30 13.01 -8.85
CA VAL A 57 -3.25 11.57 -9.20
C VAL A 57 -2.00 10.92 -8.59
N ARG A 58 -0.83 11.57 -8.66
CA ARG A 58 0.40 11.08 -8.02
C ARG A 58 0.25 10.99 -6.50
N ALA A 59 -0.30 12.01 -5.86
CA ALA A 59 -0.56 12.02 -4.43
C ALA A 59 -1.53 10.90 -4.03
N SER A 60 -2.62 10.71 -4.79
CA SER A 60 -3.60 9.63 -4.57
C SER A 60 -2.99 8.24 -4.77
N ALA A 61 -2.09 8.07 -5.75
CA ALA A 61 -1.37 6.82 -5.99
C ALA A 61 -0.39 6.47 -4.87
N ALA A 62 0.41 7.45 -4.43
CA ALA A 62 1.35 7.29 -3.31
C ALA A 62 0.60 6.95 -2.02
N GLN A 63 -0.50 7.67 -1.74
CA GLN A 63 -1.34 7.42 -0.57
C GLN A 63 -1.98 6.02 -0.62
N SER A 64 -2.49 5.62 -1.78
CA SER A 64 -3.05 4.28 -1.98
C SER A 64 -2.00 3.18 -1.76
N ALA A 65 -0.77 3.38 -2.26
CA ALA A 65 0.33 2.44 -2.04
C ALA A 65 0.70 2.35 -0.55
N ILE A 66 0.77 3.48 0.16
CA ILE A 66 1.03 3.52 1.62
C ILE A 66 -0.05 2.74 2.38
N ASN A 67 -1.33 3.03 2.13
CA ASN A 67 -2.44 2.34 2.80
C ASN A 67 -2.40 0.84 2.54
N ILE A 68 -2.20 0.41 1.29
CA ILE A 68 -2.10 -1.02 0.94
C ILE A 68 -0.91 -1.68 1.65
N CYS A 69 0.26 -1.03 1.69
CA CYS A 69 1.44 -1.54 2.37
C CYS A 69 1.22 -1.69 3.88
N LEU A 70 0.66 -0.66 4.53
CA LEU A 70 0.40 -0.67 5.97
C LEU A 70 -0.64 -1.72 6.36
N SER A 71 -1.75 -1.83 5.62
CA SER A 71 -2.74 -2.89 5.84
C SER A 71 -2.15 -4.28 5.61
N SER A 72 -1.24 -4.44 4.64
CA SER A 72 -0.54 -5.71 4.40
C SER A 72 0.42 -6.04 5.55
N ALA A 73 1.10 -5.04 6.11
CA ALA A 73 1.99 -5.21 7.26
C ALA A 73 1.20 -5.60 8.53
N ALA A 74 0.06 -4.96 8.79
CA ALA A 74 -0.84 -5.33 9.89
C ALA A 74 -1.28 -6.80 9.78
N ALA A 75 -1.74 -7.23 8.60
CA ALA A 75 -2.14 -8.62 8.37
C ALA A 75 -0.98 -9.63 8.58
N LEU A 76 0.26 -9.27 8.25
CA LEU A 76 1.42 -10.13 8.50
C LEU A 76 1.82 -10.19 9.99
N ILE A 77 1.58 -9.11 10.73
CA ILE A 77 1.74 -9.10 12.19
C ILE A 77 0.70 -10.03 12.83
N ASP A 78 -0.57 -9.98 12.40
CA ASP A 78 -1.62 -10.89 12.89
C ASP A 78 -1.26 -12.36 12.64
N VAL A 79 -0.75 -12.69 11.44
CA VAL A 79 -0.25 -14.04 11.13
C VAL A 79 0.90 -14.42 12.06
N SER A 80 1.82 -13.49 12.34
CA SER A 80 2.97 -13.74 13.21
C SER A 80 2.53 -14.02 14.65
N GLN A 81 1.56 -13.26 15.17
CA GLN A 81 0.97 -13.49 16.49
C GLN A 81 0.27 -14.86 16.54
N ALA A 82 -0.58 -15.17 15.55
CA ALA A 82 -1.29 -16.45 15.50
C ALA A 82 -0.34 -17.67 15.43
N LEU A 83 0.80 -17.54 14.75
CA LEU A 83 1.85 -18.57 14.73
C LEU A 83 2.50 -18.74 16.11
N MET A 84 2.74 -17.64 16.83
CA MET A 84 3.30 -17.69 18.19
C MET A 84 2.32 -18.28 19.22
N ASP A 85 1.01 -18.05 19.03
CA ASP A 85 -0.06 -18.56 19.90
C ASP A 85 -0.46 -20.02 19.63
N THR A 86 0.20 -20.70 18.70
CA THR A 86 -0.21 -22.06 18.25
C THR A 86 0.10 -23.19 19.27
N ALA A 87 0.35 -22.90 20.54
CA ALA A 87 0.78 -23.90 21.53
C ALA A 87 -0.34 -24.56 22.37
N ALA A 88 -0.22 -25.89 22.49
CA ALA A 88 -0.80 -26.84 23.46
C ALA A 88 -2.32 -27.10 23.42
N GLY A 89 -2.72 -28.20 22.77
CA GLY A 89 -4.04 -28.84 22.97
C GLY A 89 -4.91 -29.00 21.72
N ARG A 90 -4.53 -28.46 20.56
CA ARG A 90 -5.29 -28.64 19.31
C ARG A 90 -5.12 -30.06 18.77
N SER A 91 -6.21 -30.61 18.25
CA SER A 91 -6.16 -31.84 17.47
C SER A 91 -5.33 -31.63 16.19
N PRO A 92 -4.73 -32.69 15.61
CA PRO A 92 -3.96 -32.58 14.37
C PRO A 92 -4.75 -31.94 13.22
N LEU A 93 -6.06 -32.18 13.17
CA LEU A 93 -6.93 -31.68 12.12
C LEU A 93 -7.25 -30.19 12.29
N GLU A 94 -7.40 -29.70 13.53
CA GLU A 94 -7.52 -28.26 13.81
C GLU A 94 -6.22 -27.52 13.51
N LEU A 95 -5.09 -28.14 13.81
CA LEU A 95 -3.79 -27.59 13.47
C LEU A 95 -3.64 -27.46 11.95
N GLU A 96 -3.99 -28.49 11.18
CA GLU A 96 -3.94 -28.45 9.71
C GLU A 96 -4.83 -27.34 9.14
N ARG A 97 -6.07 -27.19 9.64
CA ARG A 97 -6.96 -26.09 9.22
C ARG A 97 -6.38 -24.72 9.55
N ALA A 98 -5.82 -24.55 10.75
CA ALA A 98 -5.18 -23.31 11.17
C ALA A 98 -4.02 -22.96 10.23
N TRP A 99 -3.15 -23.92 9.91
CA TRP A 99 -2.06 -23.72 8.96
C TRP A 99 -2.54 -23.33 7.56
N LYS A 100 -3.56 -24.00 7.02
CA LYS A 100 -4.15 -23.62 5.72
C LYS A 100 -4.70 -22.19 5.73
N GLY A 101 -5.33 -21.78 6.83
CA GLY A 101 -5.81 -20.42 7.05
C GLY A 101 -4.67 -19.40 7.04
N LEU A 102 -3.62 -19.64 7.82
CA LEU A 102 -2.46 -18.76 7.90
C LEU A 102 -1.71 -18.64 6.56
N ILE A 103 -1.55 -19.74 5.82
CA ILE A 103 -0.96 -19.72 4.47
C ILE A 103 -1.80 -18.86 3.53
N THR A 104 -3.12 -19.02 3.55
CA THR A 104 -4.03 -18.24 2.71
C THR A 104 -3.95 -16.75 3.07
N HIS A 105 -3.96 -16.42 4.35
CA HIS A 105 -3.89 -15.04 4.82
C HIS A 105 -2.57 -14.37 4.41
N THR A 106 -1.45 -15.08 4.62
CA THR A 106 -0.12 -14.62 4.19
C THR A 106 -0.06 -14.33 2.69
N LYS A 107 -0.59 -15.24 1.86
CA LYS A 107 -0.62 -15.04 0.40
C LYS A 107 -1.43 -13.81 0.00
N THR A 108 -2.56 -13.58 0.65
CA THR A 108 -3.40 -12.40 0.40
C THR A 108 -2.66 -11.11 0.78
N ALA A 109 -2.03 -11.06 1.96
CA ALA A 109 -1.24 -9.91 2.39
C ALA A 109 -0.06 -9.63 1.43
N SER A 110 0.68 -10.66 1.04
CA SER A 110 1.80 -10.51 0.09
C SER A 110 1.35 -10.04 -1.29
N ARG A 111 0.22 -10.52 -1.81
CA ARG A 111 -0.35 -10.05 -3.08
C ARG A 111 -0.75 -8.58 -3.00
N SER A 112 -1.30 -8.14 -1.87
CA SER A 112 -1.63 -6.74 -1.64
C SER A 112 -0.38 -5.86 -1.62
N ALA A 113 0.66 -6.24 -0.87
CA ALA A 113 1.95 -5.54 -0.88
C ALA A 113 2.57 -5.48 -2.30
N TYR A 114 2.48 -6.57 -3.07
CA TYR A 114 2.93 -6.58 -4.45
C TYR A 114 2.13 -5.61 -5.34
N ARG A 115 0.81 -5.49 -5.16
CA ARG A 115 0.00 -4.49 -5.87
C ARG A 115 0.45 -3.06 -5.55
N ALA A 116 0.80 -2.76 -4.30
CA ALA A 116 1.35 -1.44 -3.95
C ALA A 116 2.67 -1.17 -4.69
N ALA A 117 3.55 -2.17 -4.81
CA ALA A 117 4.76 -2.06 -5.60
C ALA A 117 4.48 -1.75 -7.07
N LEU A 118 3.46 -2.38 -7.67
CA LEU A 118 3.03 -2.09 -9.04
C LEU A 118 2.48 -0.67 -9.22
N ILE A 119 1.70 -0.16 -8.25
CA ILE A 119 1.21 1.23 -8.26
C ILE A 119 2.41 2.20 -8.26
N MET A 120 3.39 1.98 -7.38
CA MET A 120 4.60 2.81 -7.31
C MET A 120 5.43 2.73 -8.61
N ALA A 121 5.58 1.53 -9.18
CA ALA A 121 6.32 1.35 -10.43
C ALA A 121 5.63 2.05 -11.61
N ALA A 122 4.30 2.00 -11.68
CA ALA A 122 3.53 2.71 -12.70
C ALA A 122 3.78 4.23 -12.61
N GLN A 123 3.80 4.79 -11.40
CA GLN A 123 4.09 6.22 -11.19
C GLN A 123 5.51 6.59 -11.61
N LYS A 124 6.52 5.76 -11.31
CA LYS A 124 7.90 5.97 -11.75
C LYS A 124 8.00 6.03 -13.28
N ASN A 125 7.28 5.14 -13.97
CA ASN A 125 7.29 5.09 -15.43
C ASN A 125 6.60 6.32 -16.05
N VAL A 126 5.51 6.82 -15.45
CA VAL A 126 4.85 8.06 -15.87
C VAL A 126 5.80 9.25 -15.75
N VAL A 127 6.51 9.39 -14.63
CA VAL A 127 7.49 10.47 -14.42
C VAL A 127 8.63 10.40 -15.46
N ALA A 128 9.14 9.19 -15.74
CA ALA A 128 10.18 9.01 -16.74
C ALA A 128 9.70 9.39 -18.16
N ALA A 129 8.50 8.98 -18.55
CA ALA A 129 7.92 9.31 -19.86
C ALA A 129 7.71 10.83 -20.04
N GLN A 130 7.24 11.52 -18.99
CA GLN A 130 7.07 12.99 -19.00
C GLN A 130 8.41 13.72 -19.17
N ALA A 131 9.48 13.26 -18.50
CA ALA A 131 10.81 13.83 -18.63
C ALA A 131 11.39 13.68 -20.05
N HIS A 132 11.11 12.56 -20.71
CA HIS A 132 11.53 12.33 -22.10
C HIS A 132 10.74 13.19 -23.11
N GLY A 133 9.42 13.33 -22.93
CA GLY A 133 8.59 14.17 -23.80
C GLY A 133 8.94 15.66 -23.71
N ALA A 134 9.14 16.19 -22.50
CA ALA A 134 9.54 17.59 -22.30
C ALA A 134 10.93 17.90 -22.91
N ALA A 135 11.85 16.94 -22.89
CA ALA A 135 13.17 17.10 -23.51
C ALA A 135 13.12 17.09 -25.05
N GLU A 136 12.19 16.35 -25.66
CA GLU A 136 11.96 16.36 -27.11
C GLU A 136 11.23 17.63 -27.57
N GLU A 137 10.30 18.14 -26.78
CA GLU A 137 9.55 19.36 -27.10
C GLU A 137 10.43 20.61 -27.01
N ALA A 138 11.28 20.70 -25.99
CA ALA A 138 12.30 21.74 -25.88
C ALA A 138 13.32 21.74 -27.04
N ARG A 139 13.49 20.60 -27.72
CA ARG A 139 14.37 20.45 -28.88
C ARG A 139 13.67 20.80 -30.21
N ARG A 140 12.34 20.88 -30.22
CA ARG A 140 11.51 21.14 -31.42
C ARG A 140 11.13 22.60 -31.61
N VAL A 141 11.34 23.50 -30.64
CA VAL A 141 11.06 24.94 -30.80
C VAL A 141 12.25 25.60 -31.51
N PRO A 142 12.15 25.99 -32.80
CA PRO A 142 13.18 26.78 -33.47
C PRO A 142 12.93 28.27 -33.17
N HIS A 143 14.02 29.02 -32.97
CA HIS A 143 14.02 30.48 -32.99
C HIS A 143 13.60 31.04 -34.35
#